data_AF-A0A9N9AXV3-F1
#
_entry.id   AF-A0A9N9AXV3-F1
#
_cell.length_a   1.000
_cell.length_b   1.000
_cell.length_c   1.000
_cell.angle_alpha   90.00
_cell.angle_beta   90.00
_cell.angle_gamma   90.00
#
_symmetry.space_group_name_H-M   'P 1'
#
loop_
_entity.id
_entity.type
_entity.pdbx_description
1 polymer ?
#
loop_
_entity_poly.entity_id
_entity_poly.type
_entity_poly.pdbx_seq_one_letter_code
_entity_poly.pdbx_strand_id
1 'polypeptide(L)'
;MSEDMTSNSYPLTPTSHKAYPPRSRGLPHVKLGDFAVNKNIQHGVKEVKGIIANYQEFVNRGNVVDLAVGVVIGAAFSSIVNSMVNDMLAPVIGLAAGSQLTEEFVVIRAAPDGQRNFTTRDLAAAAGSVTLNYGNFLQQVVNFFIISLFVYIFVRLINVMTFKKESEDAKKDMMCHYCCKKIPALAIRCSFCTTWLNEEIQAKKKRSYPEISCEEVEPMAEV
;
A
#
# COMPACT_ATOMS: atom_id res chain seq x y z
N MET A 1 5.14 63.82 14.80
CA MET A 1 3.74 63.97 14.36
C MET A 1 3.48 62.86 13.36
N SER A 2 3.04 61.68 13.81
CA SER A 2 1.62 61.33 14.07
C SER A 2 0.84 61.39 12.76
N GLU A 3 0.32 60.30 12.21
CA GLU A 3 -0.84 59.50 12.71
C GLU A 3 -0.73 58.05 12.13
N ASP A 4 -0.79 56.98 12.93
CA ASP A 4 -1.95 56.26 13.50
C ASP A 4 -2.69 55.35 12.48
N MET A 5 -2.54 54.03 12.59
CA MET A 5 -3.44 53.08 13.27
C MET A 5 -4.89 53.06 12.73
N THR A 6 -5.21 52.07 11.89
CA THR A 6 -6.59 51.54 11.71
C THR A 6 -6.49 50.04 11.34
N SER A 7 -6.51 49.12 12.31
CA SER A 7 -7.69 48.39 12.80
C SER A 7 -8.75 48.11 11.72
N ASN A 8 -8.63 46.98 11.01
CA ASN A 8 -9.71 46.46 10.18
C ASN A 8 -10.63 45.57 11.03
N SER A 9 -11.58 46.23 11.71
CA SER A 9 -12.69 45.61 12.41
C SER A 9 -13.86 45.43 11.44
N TYR A 10 -14.27 44.18 11.21
CA TYR A 10 -15.48 43.85 10.45
C TYR A 10 -16.72 44.27 11.26
N PRO A 11 -17.67 45.04 10.70
CA PRO A 11 -18.90 45.37 11.40
C PRO A 11 -19.88 44.19 11.36
N LEU A 12 -20.35 43.77 12.53
CA LEU A 12 -21.56 42.96 12.68
C LEU A 12 -22.77 43.86 12.44
N THR A 13 -23.53 43.60 11.38
CA THR A 13 -24.81 44.26 11.12
C THR A 13 -25.97 43.47 11.74
N PRO A 14 -27.03 44.15 12.23
CA PRO A 14 -28.14 43.51 12.92
C PRO A 14 -29.18 43.00 11.90
N THR A 15 -29.38 41.69 11.83
CA THR A 15 -30.45 41.11 11.00
C THR A 15 -31.75 41.08 11.80
N SER A 16 -32.60 42.09 11.57
CA SER A 16 -33.98 42.11 12.06
C SER A 16 -34.77 40.93 11.47
N HIS A 17 -35.36 40.13 12.34
CA HIS A 17 -36.27 39.03 12.03
C HIS A 17 -37.38 39.45 11.05
N LYS A 18 -37.38 38.87 9.84
CA LYS A 18 -38.60 38.78 9.02
C LYS A 18 -39.29 37.45 9.34
N ALA A 19 -40.46 37.54 9.95
CA ALA A 19 -41.38 36.42 10.13
C ALA A 19 -41.75 35.83 8.76
N TYR A 20 -41.61 34.51 8.61
CA TYR A 20 -42.08 33.77 7.44
C TYR A 20 -43.58 33.45 7.60
N PRO A 21 -44.42 33.51 6.55
CA PRO A 21 -45.84 33.24 6.64
C PRO A 21 -46.13 31.73 6.86
N PRO A 22 -47.27 31.36 7.49
CA PRO A 22 -47.61 29.96 7.71
C PRO A 22 -47.95 29.25 6.39
N ARG A 23 -47.21 28.19 6.07
CA ARG A 23 -47.44 27.35 4.89
C ARG A 23 -48.41 26.21 5.23
N SER A 24 -49.71 26.44 5.01
CA SER A 24 -50.72 25.37 5.02
C SER A 24 -51.64 25.47 3.82
N ARG A 25 -51.31 24.71 2.77
CA ARG A 25 -52.29 24.12 1.84
C ARG A 25 -51.61 23.00 1.06
N GLY A 26 -52.09 21.79 1.29
CA GLY A 26 -51.51 20.55 0.77
C GLY A 26 -51.52 20.51 -0.75
N LEU A 27 -50.37 20.17 -1.33
CA LEU A 27 -50.32 19.46 -2.60
C LEU A 27 -50.44 17.97 -2.30
N PRO A 28 -51.24 17.19 -3.05
CA PRO A 28 -51.20 15.74 -2.94
C PRO A 28 -49.80 15.28 -3.34
N HIS A 29 -49.08 14.78 -2.35
CA HIS A 29 -47.78 14.14 -2.51
C HIS A 29 -48.04 12.81 -3.22
N VAL A 30 -47.79 12.75 -4.52
CA VAL A 30 -47.73 11.47 -5.23
C VAL A 30 -46.55 10.71 -4.64
N LYS A 31 -46.84 9.75 -3.76
CA LYS A 31 -45.82 8.89 -3.17
C LYS A 31 -45.26 8.01 -4.28
N LEU A 32 -44.03 8.28 -4.69
CA LEU A 32 -43.16 7.37 -5.44
C LEU A 32 -42.75 6.14 -4.57
N GLY A 33 -43.68 5.63 -3.76
CA GLY A 33 -43.43 4.66 -2.68
C GLY A 33 -44.09 3.30 -2.88
N ASP A 34 -44.94 3.14 -3.89
CA ASP A 34 -45.75 1.93 -4.07
C ASP A 34 -45.19 0.97 -5.13
N PHE A 35 -43.89 1.05 -5.42
CA PHE A 35 -43.16 -0.13 -5.88
C PHE A 35 -42.93 -1.02 -4.67
N ALA A 36 -43.89 -1.92 -4.41
CA ALA A 36 -43.82 -2.90 -3.34
C ALA A 36 -42.61 -3.83 -3.54
N VAL A 37 -41.45 -3.42 -3.04
CA VAL A 37 -40.25 -4.26 -2.95
C VAL A 37 -40.52 -5.33 -1.89
N ASN A 38 -40.46 -6.59 -2.29
CA ASN A 38 -40.70 -7.76 -1.43
C ASN A 38 -39.85 -7.69 -0.13
N LYS A 39 -40.47 -7.98 1.02
CA LYS A 39 -39.84 -8.00 2.36
C LYS A 39 -38.63 -8.95 2.46
N ASN A 40 -38.61 -10.03 1.69
CA ASN A 40 -37.49 -10.96 1.61
C ASN A 40 -36.26 -10.31 0.95
N ILE A 41 -36.45 -9.36 0.04
CA ILE A 41 -35.36 -8.59 -0.57
C ILE A 41 -34.78 -7.59 0.43
N GLN A 42 -35.62 -6.98 1.29
CA GLN A 42 -35.14 -6.02 2.29
C GLN A 42 -34.30 -6.66 3.40
N HIS A 43 -34.60 -7.90 3.82
CA HIS A 43 -33.77 -8.63 4.77
C HIS A 43 -32.42 -9.04 4.16
N GLY A 44 -32.41 -9.51 2.90
CA GLY A 44 -31.16 -9.82 2.19
C GLY A 44 -30.25 -8.60 2.03
N VAL A 45 -30.82 -7.42 1.74
CA VAL A 45 -30.05 -6.17 1.61
C VAL A 45 -29.43 -5.73 2.94
N LYS A 46 -30.11 -5.94 4.08
CA LYS A 46 -29.56 -5.62 5.41
C LYS A 46 -28.37 -6.52 5.78
N GLU A 47 -28.47 -7.80 5.48
CA GLU A 47 -27.41 -8.76 5.77
C GLU A 47 -26.16 -8.50 4.91
N VAL A 48 -26.36 -8.26 3.60
CA VAL A 48 -25.28 -7.89 2.68
C VAL A 48 -24.63 -6.56 3.08
N LYS A 49 -25.42 -5.57 3.53
CA LYS A 49 -24.89 -4.30 4.04
C LYS A 49 -24.05 -4.49 5.30
N GLY A 50 -24.43 -5.42 6.19
CA GLY A 50 -23.65 -5.80 7.36
C GLY A 50 -22.32 -6.46 7.01
N ILE A 51 -22.33 -7.41 6.05
CA ILE A 51 -21.11 -8.08 5.58
C ILE A 51 -20.15 -7.08 4.91
N ILE A 52 -20.65 -6.15 4.10
CA ILE A 52 -19.82 -5.11 3.46
C ILE A 52 -19.24 -4.15 4.51
N ALA A 53 -20.00 -3.76 5.53
CA ALA A 53 -19.50 -2.92 6.62
C ALA A 53 -18.37 -3.63 7.39
N ASN A 54 -18.54 -4.91 7.72
CA ASN A 54 -17.53 -5.73 8.39
C ASN A 54 -16.27 -5.91 7.53
N TYR A 55 -16.41 -6.02 6.21
CA TYR A 55 -15.30 -6.08 5.26
C TYR A 55 -14.54 -4.76 5.16
N GLN A 56 -15.26 -3.63 5.13
CA GLN A 56 -14.65 -2.30 5.10
C GLN A 56 -13.84 -2.05 6.39
N GLU A 57 -14.37 -2.45 7.55
CA GLU A 57 -13.68 -2.37 8.83
C GLU A 57 -12.46 -3.31 8.91
N PHE A 58 -12.45 -4.40 8.14
CA PHE A 58 -11.28 -5.27 7.97
C PHE A 58 -10.18 -4.63 7.10
N VAL A 59 -10.54 -4.05 5.95
CA VAL A 59 -9.59 -3.37 5.05
C VAL A 59 -8.98 -2.14 5.72
N ASN A 60 -9.75 -1.41 6.54
CA ASN A 60 -9.27 -0.23 7.25
C ASN A 60 -8.25 -0.49 8.36
N ARG A 61 -7.93 -1.76 8.69
CA ARG A 61 -6.89 -2.10 9.67
C ARG A 61 -5.46 -1.73 9.20
N GLY A 62 -5.30 -1.17 8.00
CA GLY A 62 -4.06 -0.56 7.48
C GLY A 62 -3.02 -1.57 7.03
N ASN A 63 -2.60 -2.47 7.93
CA ASN A 63 -1.58 -3.49 7.68
C ASN A 63 -1.89 -4.43 6.50
N VAL A 64 -3.18 -4.68 6.22
CA VAL A 64 -3.61 -5.54 5.10
C VAL A 64 -3.48 -4.82 3.75
N VAL A 65 -3.74 -3.51 3.71
CA VAL A 65 -3.70 -2.73 2.46
C VAL A 65 -2.26 -2.58 1.98
N ASP A 66 -1.33 -2.25 2.87
CA ASP A 66 0.09 -2.08 2.51
C ASP A 66 0.71 -3.40 2.04
N LEU A 67 0.35 -4.51 2.69
CA LEU A 67 0.77 -5.84 2.25
C LEU A 67 0.16 -6.21 0.89
N ALA A 68 -1.13 -5.93 0.68
CA ALA A 68 -1.81 -6.20 -0.59
C ALA A 68 -1.21 -5.40 -1.75
N VAL A 69 -0.93 -4.11 -1.54
CA VAL A 69 -0.27 -3.25 -2.53
C VAL A 69 1.13 -3.78 -2.86
N GLY A 70 1.89 -4.23 -1.85
CA GLY A 70 3.20 -4.85 -2.05
C GLY A 70 3.15 -6.10 -2.93
N VAL A 71 2.17 -6.98 -2.74
CA VAL A 71 2.01 -8.21 -3.55
C VAL A 71 1.63 -7.89 -5.00
N VAL A 72 0.71 -6.95 -5.22
CA VAL A 72 0.26 -6.56 -6.56
C VAL A 72 1.40 -5.90 -7.34
N ILE A 73 2.14 -4.98 -6.72
CA ILE A 73 3.30 -4.34 -7.35
C ILE A 73 4.40 -5.37 -7.62
N GLY A 74 4.63 -6.30 -6.68
CA GLY A 74 5.58 -7.39 -6.86
C GLY A 74 5.25 -8.27 -8.08
N ALA A 75 3.98 -8.68 -8.22
CA ALA A 75 3.53 -9.48 -9.36
C ALA A 75 3.66 -8.74 -10.69
N ALA A 76 3.30 -7.45 -10.73
CA ALA A 76 3.43 -6.62 -11.92
C ALA A 76 4.91 -6.45 -12.33
N PHE A 77 5.79 -6.19 -11.37
CA PHE A 77 7.23 -6.04 -11.62
C PHE A 77 7.86 -7.34 -12.14
N SER A 78 7.53 -8.49 -11.53
CA SER A 78 7.99 -9.80 -12.02
C SER A 78 7.55 -10.05 -13.46
N SER A 79 6.35 -9.65 -13.86
CA SER A 79 5.89 -9.77 -15.26
C SER A 79 6.72 -8.92 -16.23
N ILE A 80 7.11 -7.71 -15.83
CA ILE A 80 7.95 -6.82 -16.66
C ILE A 80 9.33 -7.44 -16.87
N VAL A 81 9.94 -7.95 -15.79
CA VAL A 81 11.25 -8.62 -15.89
C VAL A 81 11.15 -9.89 -16.75
N ASN A 82 10.09 -10.69 -16.56
CA ASN A 82 9.85 -11.88 -17.38
C ASN A 82 9.73 -11.56 -18.87
N SER A 83 8.99 -10.52 -19.24
CA SER A 83 8.85 -10.09 -20.64
C SER A 83 10.19 -9.63 -21.20
N MET A 84 10.97 -8.84 -20.46
CA MET A 84 12.31 -8.45 -20.91
C MET A 84 13.24 -9.65 -21.13
N VAL A 85 13.21 -10.64 -20.23
CA VAL A 85 14.03 -11.86 -20.37
C VAL A 85 13.57 -12.70 -21.56
N ASN A 86 12.28 -12.96 -21.69
CA ASN A 86 11.74 -13.84 -22.73
C ASN A 86 11.72 -13.18 -24.12
N ASP A 87 11.47 -11.88 -24.19
CA ASP A 87 11.27 -11.17 -25.46
C ASP A 87 12.54 -10.51 -25.99
N MET A 88 13.49 -10.10 -25.11
CA MET A 88 14.77 -9.52 -25.56
C MET A 88 15.96 -10.47 -25.38
N LEU A 89 16.11 -11.12 -24.23
CA LEU A 89 17.31 -11.92 -23.97
C LEU A 89 17.23 -13.30 -24.62
N ALA A 90 16.07 -13.97 -24.57
CA ALA A 90 15.94 -15.31 -25.14
C ALA A 90 16.21 -15.37 -26.65
N PRO A 91 15.77 -14.40 -27.49
CA PRO A 91 16.14 -14.38 -28.91
C PRO A 91 17.64 -14.13 -29.14
N VAL A 92 18.27 -13.27 -28.34
CA VAL A 92 19.72 -12.97 -28.45
C VAL A 92 20.55 -14.19 -28.06
N ILE A 93 20.16 -14.89 -26.98
CA ILE A 93 20.79 -16.14 -26.55
C ILE A 93 20.51 -17.25 -27.57
N GLY A 94 19.30 -17.31 -28.12
CA GLY A 94 18.92 -18.30 -29.12
C GLY A 94 19.68 -18.15 -30.43
N LEU A 95 19.97 -16.91 -30.86
CA LEU A 95 20.85 -16.65 -32.01
C LEU A 95 22.31 -17.04 -31.74
N ALA A 96 22.79 -16.87 -30.51
CA ALA A 96 24.15 -17.25 -30.12
C ALA A 96 24.33 -18.76 -29.94
N ALA A 97 23.29 -19.46 -29.46
CA ALA A 97 23.29 -20.91 -29.25
C ALA A 97 22.83 -21.71 -30.49
N GLY A 98 22.24 -21.06 -31.49
CA GLY A 98 21.73 -21.69 -32.72
C GLY A 98 20.37 -22.36 -32.58
N SER A 99 19.77 -22.36 -31.38
CA SER A 99 18.43 -22.89 -31.08
C SER A 99 17.73 -22.04 -30.02
N GLN A 100 16.39 -21.95 -30.08
CA GLN A 100 15.61 -21.42 -28.97
C GLN A 100 15.68 -22.41 -27.80
N LEU A 101 16.09 -21.94 -26.62
CA LEU A 101 16.12 -22.76 -25.39
C LEU A 101 14.77 -23.42 -25.10
N THR A 102 13.65 -22.91 -25.59
CA THR A 102 12.31 -23.49 -25.37
C THR A 102 12.00 -24.72 -26.22
N GLU A 103 12.67 -24.86 -27.37
CA GLU A 103 12.41 -25.94 -28.34
C GLU A 103 13.32 -27.15 -28.13
N GLU A 104 14.17 -27.13 -27.11
CA GLU A 104 14.98 -28.29 -26.77
C GLU A 104 14.21 -29.25 -25.85
N PHE A 105 13.77 -30.35 -26.47
CA PHE A 105 13.07 -31.44 -25.82
C PHE A 105 13.65 -32.79 -26.25
N VAL A 106 13.69 -33.74 -25.32
CA VAL A 106 14.02 -35.13 -25.61
C VAL A 106 12.75 -35.96 -25.56
N VAL A 107 12.48 -36.73 -26.61
CA VAL A 107 11.34 -37.65 -26.65
C VAL A 107 11.71 -38.93 -25.91
N ILE A 108 11.09 -39.18 -24.75
CA ILE A 108 11.33 -40.41 -23.96
C ILE A 108 10.49 -41.56 -24.52
N ARG A 109 9.23 -41.29 -24.87
CA ARG A 109 8.34 -42.26 -25.50
C ARG A 109 7.91 -41.72 -26.86
N ALA A 110 8.26 -42.46 -27.91
CA ALA A 110 7.83 -42.14 -29.27
C ALA A 110 6.30 -42.15 -29.37
N ALA A 111 5.76 -41.29 -30.24
CA ALA A 111 4.36 -41.32 -30.64
C ALA A 111 3.97 -42.71 -31.20
N PRO A 112 2.67 -43.07 -31.23
CA PRO A 112 2.19 -44.29 -31.87
C PRO A 112 2.70 -44.47 -33.32
N ASP A 113 3.05 -43.35 -33.96
CA ASP A 113 3.53 -43.26 -35.35
C ASP A 113 5.03 -43.56 -35.51
N GLY A 114 5.74 -43.86 -34.42
CA GLY A 114 7.17 -44.23 -34.42
C GLY A 114 8.15 -43.06 -34.68
N GLN A 115 7.64 -41.86 -34.97
CA GLN A 115 8.43 -40.66 -35.19
C GLN A 115 9.02 -40.13 -33.86
N ARG A 116 10.31 -39.80 -33.89
CA ARG A 116 11.08 -39.27 -32.74
C ARG A 116 11.60 -37.85 -32.97
N ASN A 117 11.64 -37.40 -34.22
CA ASN A 117 12.11 -36.07 -34.58
C ASN A 117 10.90 -35.19 -34.89
N PHE A 118 10.51 -34.39 -33.93
CA PHE A 118 9.57 -33.29 -34.12
C PHE A 118 10.38 -31.99 -34.08
N THR A 119 10.04 -31.03 -34.94
CA THR A 119 10.74 -29.74 -35.01
C THR A 119 10.27 -28.74 -33.95
N THR A 120 9.10 -28.98 -33.36
CA THR A 120 8.54 -28.15 -32.28
C THR A 120 7.92 -29.00 -31.19
N ARG A 121 7.98 -28.49 -29.96
CA ARG A 121 7.42 -29.15 -28.77
C ARG A 121 5.91 -29.45 -28.93
N ASP A 122 5.18 -28.52 -29.52
CA ASP A 122 3.72 -28.59 -29.61
C ASP A 122 3.25 -29.69 -30.58
N LEU A 123 4.05 -29.96 -31.64
CA LEU A 123 3.81 -31.09 -32.54
C LEU A 123 4.07 -32.44 -31.85
N ALA A 124 5.08 -32.51 -30.99
CA ALA A 124 5.41 -33.71 -30.24
C ALA A 124 4.33 -34.04 -29.18
N ALA A 125 3.77 -33.01 -28.53
CA ALA A 125 2.65 -33.16 -27.60
C ALA A 125 1.36 -33.59 -28.30
N ALA A 126 1.06 -33.01 -29.47
CA ALA A 126 -0.12 -33.37 -30.28
C ALA A 126 -0.05 -34.82 -30.81
N ALA A 127 1.15 -35.32 -31.10
CA ALA A 127 1.38 -36.71 -31.52
C ALA A 127 1.28 -37.73 -30.37
N GLY A 128 0.99 -37.30 -29.12
CA GLY A 128 0.91 -38.20 -27.96
C GLY A 128 2.27 -38.76 -27.52
N SER A 129 3.37 -38.16 -27.95
CA SER A 129 4.70 -38.53 -27.49
C SER A 129 4.97 -37.94 -26.11
N VAL A 130 5.65 -38.70 -25.24
CA VAL A 130 6.05 -38.21 -23.91
C VAL A 130 7.40 -37.52 -24.05
N THR A 131 7.40 -36.19 -24.04
CA THR A 131 8.62 -35.39 -24.15
C THR A 131 9.08 -34.85 -22.78
N LEU A 132 10.39 -34.83 -22.59
CA LEU A 132 11.04 -34.13 -21.48
C LEU A 132 11.58 -32.81 -22.01
N ASN A 133 10.88 -31.73 -21.67
CA ASN A 133 11.17 -30.37 -22.12
C ASN A 133 12.17 -29.69 -21.17
N TYR A 134 13.42 -30.14 -21.21
CA TYR A 134 14.48 -29.59 -20.35
C TYR A 134 14.82 -28.14 -20.71
N GLY A 135 14.56 -27.74 -21.94
CA GLY A 135 14.73 -26.38 -22.42
C GLY A 135 13.94 -25.33 -21.63
N ASN A 136 12.65 -25.59 -21.38
CA ASN A 136 11.82 -24.70 -20.56
C ASN A 136 12.33 -24.62 -19.10
N PHE A 137 12.82 -25.73 -18.56
CA PHE A 137 13.39 -25.73 -17.21
C PHE A 137 14.64 -24.83 -17.14
N LEU A 138 15.56 -24.95 -18.12
CA LEU A 138 16.75 -24.12 -18.19
C LEU A 138 16.38 -22.63 -18.35
N GLN A 139 15.35 -22.32 -19.14
CA GLN A 139 14.82 -20.97 -19.28
C GLN A 139 14.34 -20.40 -17.93
N GLN A 140 13.60 -21.18 -17.13
CA GLN A 140 13.16 -20.74 -15.80
C GLN A 140 14.32 -20.54 -14.83
N VAL A 141 15.36 -21.38 -14.90
CA VAL A 141 16.59 -21.21 -14.10
C VAL A 141 17.29 -19.92 -14.47
N VAL A 142 17.48 -19.63 -15.76
CA VAL A 142 18.07 -18.36 -16.22
C VAL A 142 17.25 -17.17 -15.75
N ASN A 143 15.92 -17.24 -15.86
CA ASN A 143 15.02 -16.19 -15.39
C ASN A 143 15.16 -15.93 -13.88
N PHE A 144 15.27 -16.97 -13.07
CA PHE A 144 15.51 -16.85 -11.62
C PHE A 144 16.82 -16.10 -11.29
N PHE A 145 17.91 -16.40 -12.00
CA PHE A 145 19.17 -15.69 -11.81
C PHE A 145 19.09 -14.22 -12.25
N ILE A 146 18.37 -13.92 -13.33
CA ILE A 146 18.22 -12.54 -13.79
C ILE A 146 17.35 -11.74 -12.82
N ILE A 147 16.17 -12.26 -12.44
CA ILE A 147 15.30 -11.58 -11.48
C ILE A 147 16.02 -11.32 -10.15
N SER A 148 16.75 -12.32 -9.62
CA SER A 148 17.48 -12.14 -8.36
C SER A 148 18.56 -11.06 -8.46
N LEU A 149 19.29 -10.98 -9.58
CA LEU A 149 20.25 -9.91 -9.85
C LEU A 149 19.58 -8.54 -9.94
N PHE A 150 18.46 -8.43 -10.64
CA PHE A 150 17.70 -7.18 -10.77
C PHE A 150 17.17 -6.69 -9.42
N VAL A 151 16.57 -7.59 -8.62
CA VAL A 151 16.09 -7.25 -7.27
C VAL A 151 17.24 -6.79 -6.39
N TYR A 152 18.40 -7.46 -6.44
CA TYR A 152 19.59 -7.04 -5.69
C TYR A 152 20.08 -5.64 -6.08
N ILE A 153 20.19 -5.35 -7.38
CA ILE A 153 20.59 -4.02 -7.87
C ILE A 153 19.57 -2.97 -7.45
N PHE A 154 18.28 -3.27 -7.53
CA PHE A 154 17.20 -2.35 -7.17
C PHE A 154 17.20 -2.02 -5.66
N VAL A 155 17.32 -3.01 -4.79
CA VAL A 155 17.43 -2.81 -3.34
C VAL A 155 18.69 -2.02 -3.01
N ARG A 156 19.82 -2.33 -3.65
CA ARG A 156 21.06 -1.57 -3.48
C ARG A 156 20.90 -0.12 -3.91
N LEU A 157 20.22 0.13 -5.02
CA LEU A 157 19.95 1.47 -5.53
C LEU A 157 19.09 2.27 -4.55
N ILE A 158 18.02 1.66 -4.02
CA ILE A 158 17.18 2.29 -2.99
C ILE A 158 18.03 2.60 -1.76
N ASN A 159 18.77 1.62 -1.21
CA ASN A 159 19.62 1.84 -0.04
C ASN A 159 20.59 3.01 -0.25
N VAL A 160 21.26 3.07 -1.39
CA VAL A 160 22.16 4.19 -1.74
C VAL A 160 21.43 5.54 -1.78
N MET A 161 20.17 5.57 -2.23
CA MET A 161 19.35 6.78 -2.29
C MET A 161 18.74 7.19 -0.94
N THR A 162 18.33 6.24 -0.08
CA THR A 162 17.76 6.51 1.25
C THR A 162 18.81 6.89 2.29
N PHE A 163 20.05 6.40 2.18
CA PHE A 163 21.17 6.85 3.02
C PHE A 163 21.45 8.36 2.90
N LYS A 164 20.98 9.01 1.82
CA LYS A 164 21.12 10.46 1.61
C LYS A 164 19.96 11.28 2.20
N LYS A 165 18.86 10.65 2.63
CA LYS A 165 17.66 11.30 3.19
C LYS A 165 17.52 11.09 4.71
N GLU A 166 18.13 10.05 5.26
CA GLU A 166 18.08 9.78 6.71
C GLU A 166 18.73 10.89 7.58
N SER A 167 19.56 11.78 7.00
CA SER A 167 20.08 12.95 7.70
C SER A 167 19.08 14.10 7.88
N GLU A 168 17.97 14.13 7.12
CA GLU A 168 16.95 15.18 7.24
C GLU A 168 15.73 14.72 8.06
N ASP A 169 15.35 13.45 7.96
CA ASP A 169 14.28 12.85 8.78
C ASP A 169 14.73 12.52 10.22
N ALA A 170 16.02 12.64 10.53
CA ALA A 170 16.58 12.43 11.87
C ALA A 170 16.29 13.57 12.86
N LYS A 171 15.67 14.67 12.44
CA LYS A 171 14.98 15.58 13.39
C LYS A 171 13.62 15.00 13.76
N LYS A 172 13.59 13.79 14.29
CA LYS A 172 12.36 13.20 14.83
C LYS A 172 11.94 14.00 16.06
N ASP A 173 10.66 14.33 16.13
CA ASP A 173 10.07 14.89 17.33
C ASP A 173 10.16 13.87 18.47
N MET A 174 10.68 14.28 19.62
CA MET A 174 10.65 13.50 20.84
C MET A 174 9.45 13.90 21.69
N MET A 175 8.90 12.94 22.44
CA MET A 175 7.84 13.24 23.40
C MET A 175 8.43 13.86 24.66
N CYS A 176 7.79 14.92 25.15
CA CYS A 176 8.09 15.43 26.48
C CYS A 176 7.60 14.46 27.55
N HIS A 177 8.46 14.05 28.47
CA HIS A 177 8.02 13.19 29.56
C HIS A 177 7.10 13.90 30.57
N TYR A 178 7.21 15.22 30.73
CA TYR A 178 6.41 15.94 31.73
C TYR A 178 5.00 16.28 31.25
N CYS A 179 4.84 16.63 29.97
CA CYS A 179 3.55 17.06 29.42
C CYS A 179 3.01 16.16 28.29
N CYS A 180 3.71 15.08 27.96
CA CYS A 180 3.35 14.08 26.95
C CYS A 180 3.04 14.65 25.54
N LYS A 181 3.48 15.87 25.23
CA LYS A 181 3.32 16.50 23.91
C LYS A 181 4.58 16.32 23.06
N LYS A 182 4.39 16.27 21.73
CA LYS A 182 5.46 16.18 20.71
C LYS A 182 6.26 17.48 20.67
N ILE A 183 7.59 17.37 20.70
CA ILE A 183 8.53 18.50 20.69
C ILE A 183 9.69 18.14 19.75
N PRO A 184 10.25 19.10 18.99
CA PRO A 184 11.44 18.84 18.20
C PRO A 184 12.61 18.37 19.08
N ALA A 185 13.39 17.39 18.60
CA ALA A 185 14.52 16.80 19.33
C ALA A 185 15.60 17.81 19.78
N LEU A 186 15.69 18.98 19.15
CA LEU A 186 16.67 20.01 19.48
C LEU A 186 16.18 21.04 20.52
N ALA A 187 15.01 20.84 21.12
CA ALA A 187 14.46 21.78 22.08
C ALA A 187 15.12 21.67 23.46
N ILE A 188 15.84 22.72 23.87
CA ILE A 188 16.40 22.86 25.23
C ILE A 188 15.29 23.08 26.28
N ARG A 189 14.17 23.66 25.86
CA ARG A 189 13.01 23.96 26.71
C ARG A 189 11.72 23.54 26.02
N CYS A 190 10.82 22.90 26.76
CA CYS A 190 9.52 22.50 26.23
C CYS A 190 8.62 23.72 25.99
N SER A 191 8.03 23.83 24.79
CA SER A 191 7.08 24.90 24.44
C SER A 191 5.79 24.86 25.28
N PHE A 192 5.33 23.67 25.67
CA PHE A 192 4.04 23.48 26.34
C PHE A 192 4.08 23.59 27.87
N CYS A 193 5.10 23.01 28.52
CA CYS A 193 5.23 23.02 29.99
C CYS A 193 6.42 23.86 30.48
N THR A 194 7.18 24.47 29.58
CA THR A 194 8.34 25.34 29.89
C THR A 194 9.45 24.67 30.70
N THR A 195 9.41 23.34 30.84
CA THR A 195 10.43 22.56 31.56
C THR A 195 11.72 22.51 30.76
N TRP A 196 12.85 22.45 31.46
CA TRP A 196 14.18 22.30 30.89
C TRP A 196 14.46 20.83 30.54
N LEU A 197 14.86 20.56 29.30
CA LEU A 197 15.11 19.20 28.77
C LEU A 197 16.57 19.06 28.28
N ASN A 198 17.52 19.64 29.00
CA ASN A 198 18.95 19.49 28.68
C ASN A 198 19.39 18.00 28.75
N GLU A 199 20.39 17.66 27.94
CA GLU A 199 20.88 16.28 27.74
C GLU A 199 21.32 15.61 29.05
N GLU A 200 21.85 16.38 29.99
CA GLU A 200 22.28 15.88 31.31
C GLU A 200 21.13 15.38 32.18
N ILE A 201 19.95 16.02 32.12
CA ILE A 201 18.76 15.60 32.88
C ILE A 201 18.17 14.33 32.26
N GLN A 202 18.18 14.22 30.93
CA GLN A 202 17.74 13.01 30.21
C GLN A 202 18.63 11.80 30.54
N ALA A 203 19.96 11.99 30.62
CA ALA A 203 20.92 10.94 30.96
C ALA A 203 20.87 10.49 32.44
N LYS A 204 20.64 11.43 33.38
CA LYS A 204 20.45 11.10 34.81
C LYS A 204 19.14 10.34 35.05
N LYS A 205 18.09 10.63 34.28
CA LYS A 205 16.78 10.03 34.45
C LYS A 205 16.70 8.55 34.07
N LYS A 206 17.40 8.12 33.01
CA LYS A 206 17.52 6.69 32.63
C LYS A 206 17.99 5.77 33.77
N ARG A 207 18.65 6.30 34.80
CA ARG A 207 19.12 5.53 35.96
C ARG A 207 18.20 5.57 37.18
N SER A 208 17.29 6.54 37.29
CA SER A 208 16.68 6.91 38.58
C SER A 208 15.19 6.58 38.72
N TYR A 209 14.48 6.24 37.65
CA TYR A 209 13.04 5.97 37.70
C TYR A 209 12.65 4.85 36.73
N PRO A 210 11.78 3.89 37.12
CA PRO A 210 11.27 2.89 36.19
C PRO A 210 10.55 3.59 35.02
N GLU A 211 10.70 3.08 33.81
CA GLU A 211 10.21 3.67 32.57
C GLU A 211 8.66 3.78 32.55
N ILE A 212 8.10 4.80 33.18
CA ILE A 212 6.72 5.20 32.89
C ILE A 212 6.79 5.92 31.54
N SER A 213 6.50 5.18 30.48
CA SER A 213 6.41 5.71 29.12
C SER A 213 5.10 6.49 28.98
N CYS A 214 5.09 7.53 28.15
CA CYS A 214 3.88 8.32 27.87
C CYS A 214 2.75 7.50 27.20
N GLU A 215 2.98 6.21 26.96
CA GLU A 215 2.04 5.24 26.40
C GLU A 215 1.12 4.64 27.46
N GLU A 216 1.51 4.65 28.74
CA GLU A 216 0.71 4.10 29.85
C GLU A 216 -0.27 5.10 30.45
N VAL A 217 -0.22 6.37 30.03
CA VAL A 217 -1.20 7.39 30.42
C VAL A 217 -2.21 7.52 29.28
N GLU A 218 -3.14 6.57 29.20
CA GLU A 218 -4.33 6.74 28.37
C GLU A 218 -4.97 8.09 28.74
N PRO A 219 -5.32 8.94 27.76
CA PRO A 219 -6.11 10.12 28.05
C PRO A 219 -7.42 9.63 28.65
N MET A 220 -7.64 9.90 29.93
CA MET A 220 -8.94 9.66 30.56
C MET A 220 -9.98 10.31 29.67
N ALA A 221 -10.86 9.44 29.15
CA ALA A 221 -12.05 9.73 28.40
C ALA A 221 -12.56 11.17 28.61
N GLU A 222 -12.61 11.92 27.50
CA GLU A 222 -13.56 13.03 27.41
C GLU A 222 -14.97 12.44 27.57
N VAL A 223 -15.61 12.82 28.67
CA VAL A 223 -17.06 12.75 28.90
C VAL A 223 -17.74 13.86 28.10
#